data_AF-A0AAE0J1R7-F1
#
_entry.id   AF-A0AAE0J1R7-F1
#
_cell.length_a   1.000
_cell.length_b   1.000
_cell.length_c   1.000
_cell.angle_alpha   90.00
_cell.angle_beta   90.00
_cell.angle_gamma   90.00
#
_symmetry.space_group_name_H-M   'P 1'
#
loop_
_entity.id
_entity.type
_entity.pdbx_description
1 polymer ?
#
loop_
_entity_poly.entity_id
_entity_poly.type
_entity_poly.pdbx_seq_one_letter_code
_entity_poly.pdbx_strand_id
1 'polypeptide(L)'
;MRPRLSSTPYIHPPDVFGRPLSPAPPPLVYINGWPGVGKEAVAECLSLLLGVDKSLLVDVRGIGHDYHDDDHPLTPEHPGYFDLAHTNPGASPSSSPSTPCSDNLSRLLHHRHNLPRIAILAAHAPNTPAGRETVRAFEATAARAGRLFIPVALTCEPAEHMRRANSLQRQCSHKTRTRPAAAAVGTTERTASAKTVRQQALALFGDELMVDVTNASAFEAALKIVEVVKTLVVERDVQLCYSAVATPVDIEGDMKWKQLGVR
;
A
#
# COMPACT_ATOMS: atom_id res chain seq x y z
N MET A 1 19.54 -41.89 -30.10
CA MET A 1 18.77 -40.64 -30.31
C MET A 1 17.36 -40.87 -29.78
N ARG A 2 16.89 -40.09 -28.80
CA ARG A 2 15.50 -40.18 -28.28
C ARG A 2 14.63 -39.13 -28.98
N PRO A 3 13.39 -39.42 -29.37
CA PRO A 3 12.53 -38.44 -30.02
C PRO A 3 12.12 -37.36 -29.01
N ARG A 4 12.19 -36.09 -29.41
CA ARG A 4 11.62 -34.97 -28.65
C ARG A 4 10.11 -35.00 -28.83
N LEU A 5 9.37 -35.19 -27.73
CA LEU A 5 7.92 -34.99 -27.71
C LEU A 5 7.64 -33.51 -27.91
N SER A 6 6.94 -33.17 -28.99
CA SER A 6 6.48 -31.81 -29.26
C SER A 6 5.41 -31.43 -28.23
N SER A 7 5.67 -30.40 -27.45
CA SER A 7 4.69 -29.77 -26.56
C SER A 7 3.60 -29.12 -27.42
N THR A 8 2.43 -29.71 -27.46
CA THR A 8 1.22 -29.05 -27.95
C THR A 8 0.87 -27.88 -27.01
N PRO A 9 0.51 -26.70 -27.55
CA PRO A 9 0.06 -25.58 -26.72
C PRO A 9 -1.24 -25.99 -26.01
N TYR A 10 -1.24 -25.87 -24.68
CA TYR A 10 -2.40 -26.12 -23.85
C TYR A 10 -3.44 -25.02 -24.13
N ILE A 11 -4.42 -25.32 -24.99
CA ILE A 11 -5.55 -24.43 -25.25
C ILE A 11 -6.49 -24.56 -24.06
N HIS A 12 -6.55 -23.53 -23.22
CA HIS A 12 -7.51 -23.49 -22.12
C HIS A 12 -8.93 -23.57 -22.68
N PRO A 13 -9.79 -24.48 -22.18
CA PRO A 13 -11.19 -24.51 -22.57
C PRO A 13 -11.86 -23.18 -22.18
N PRO A 14 -12.78 -22.64 -23.01
CA PRO A 14 -13.52 -21.44 -22.67
C PRO A 14 -14.34 -21.68 -21.40
N ASP A 15 -14.19 -20.79 -20.43
CA ASP A 15 -14.80 -20.89 -19.11
C ASP A 15 -16.32 -20.63 -19.20
N VAL A 16 -17.11 -21.71 -19.20
CA VAL A 16 -18.56 -21.73 -19.43
C VAL A 16 -19.35 -21.04 -18.32
N PHE A 17 -18.71 -20.70 -17.18
CA PHE A 17 -19.42 -20.23 -15.98
C PHE A 17 -19.29 -18.75 -15.63
N GLY A 18 -18.65 -17.92 -16.46
CA GLY A 18 -18.65 -16.46 -16.28
C GLY A 18 -18.22 -15.97 -14.89
N ARG A 19 -17.48 -16.78 -14.12
CA ARG A 19 -16.95 -16.34 -12.83
C ARG A 19 -15.82 -15.35 -13.10
N PRO A 20 -15.69 -14.27 -12.31
CA PRO A 20 -14.52 -13.39 -12.38
C PRO A 20 -13.25 -14.25 -12.23
N LEU A 21 -12.43 -14.27 -13.29
CA LEU A 21 -11.42 -15.30 -13.59
C LEU A 21 -10.14 -15.27 -12.72
N SER A 22 -10.11 -14.44 -11.67
CA SER A 22 -9.12 -14.53 -10.60
C SER A 22 -9.56 -13.63 -9.44
N PRO A 23 -9.35 -14.02 -8.17
CA PRO A 23 -9.57 -13.12 -7.05
C PRO A 23 -8.70 -11.87 -7.26
N ALA A 24 -9.26 -10.69 -7.01
CA ALA A 24 -8.50 -9.46 -7.11
C ALA A 24 -7.24 -9.53 -6.22
N PRO A 25 -6.11 -8.96 -6.65
CA PRO A 25 -4.91 -8.92 -5.82
C PRO A 25 -5.19 -8.35 -4.42
N PRO A 26 -4.61 -8.93 -3.35
CA PRO A 26 -4.76 -8.43 -1.99
C PRO A 26 -4.33 -6.97 -1.83
N PRO A 27 -4.89 -6.24 -0.85
CA PRO A 27 -4.70 -4.80 -0.72
C PRO A 27 -3.26 -4.35 -0.44
N LEU A 28 -3.02 -3.06 -0.68
CA LEU A 28 -1.90 -2.29 -0.12
C LEU A 28 -2.42 -1.50 1.09
N VAL A 29 -1.99 -1.87 2.29
CA VAL A 29 -2.29 -1.16 3.54
C VAL A 29 -1.23 -0.09 3.77
N TYR A 30 -1.61 1.17 3.80
CA TYR A 30 -0.72 2.30 4.05
C TYR A 30 -0.92 2.86 5.45
N ILE A 31 0.06 2.67 6.34
CA ILE A 31 0.02 3.14 7.73
C ILE A 31 0.75 4.48 7.83
N ASN A 32 0.00 5.57 7.94
CA ASN A 32 0.49 6.92 8.21
C ASN A 32 0.37 7.29 9.70
N GLY A 33 1.09 8.33 10.10
CA GLY A 33 1.14 8.82 11.49
C GLY A 33 2.46 9.50 11.80
N TRP A 34 2.56 10.17 12.95
CA TRP A 34 3.75 10.94 13.30
C TRP A 34 4.99 10.07 13.54
N PRO A 35 6.21 10.57 13.31
CA PRO A 35 7.42 9.95 13.85
C PRO A 35 7.23 9.83 15.36
N GLY A 36 7.42 8.65 15.96
CA GLY A 36 7.06 8.45 17.38
C GLY A 36 5.98 7.43 17.61
N VAL A 37 4.90 7.49 16.82
CA VAL A 37 3.59 6.92 17.17
C VAL A 37 3.53 5.38 17.22
N GLY A 38 4.43 4.69 16.51
CA GLY A 38 4.50 3.22 16.50
C GLY A 38 4.11 2.55 15.18
N LYS A 39 4.10 3.28 14.04
CA LYS A 39 3.74 2.73 12.72
C LYS A 39 4.48 1.45 12.35
N GLU A 40 5.81 1.44 12.51
CA GLU A 40 6.64 0.27 12.20
C GLU A 40 6.27 -0.92 13.08
N ALA A 41 6.08 -0.69 14.38
CA ALA A 41 5.66 -1.74 15.31
C ALA A 41 4.26 -2.30 14.96
N VAL A 42 3.31 -1.44 14.58
CA VAL A 42 1.98 -1.87 14.11
C VAL A 42 2.09 -2.66 12.81
N ALA A 43 2.92 -2.22 11.87
CA ALA A 43 3.13 -2.89 10.59
C ALA A 43 3.79 -4.28 10.76
N GLU A 44 4.78 -4.38 11.65
CA GLU A 44 5.41 -5.65 12.03
C GLU A 44 4.41 -6.59 12.71
N CYS A 45 3.63 -6.10 13.69
CA CYS A 45 2.57 -6.89 14.32
C CYS A 45 1.51 -7.35 13.30
N LEU A 46 1.13 -6.48 12.36
CA LEU A 46 0.19 -6.82 11.29
C LEU A 46 0.75 -7.92 10.39
N SER A 47 2.03 -7.82 10.00
CA SER A 47 2.71 -8.85 9.21
C SER A 47 2.78 -10.19 9.95
N LEU A 48 3.10 -10.18 11.25
CA LEU A 48 3.11 -11.38 12.09
C LEU A 48 1.73 -12.03 12.22
N LEU A 49 0.67 -11.23 12.41
CA LEU A 49 -0.71 -11.70 12.49
C LEU A 49 -1.19 -12.35 11.18
N LEU A 50 -0.77 -11.79 10.05
CA LEU A 50 -1.14 -12.31 8.72
C LEU A 50 -0.31 -13.54 8.32
N GLY A 51 0.92 -13.64 8.80
CA GLY A 51 1.92 -14.62 8.37
C GLY A 51 2.86 -14.06 7.31
N VAL A 52 4.12 -14.48 7.35
CA VAL A 52 5.18 -14.01 6.44
C VAL A 52 4.85 -14.38 4.98
N ASP A 53 4.22 -15.53 4.77
CA ASP A 53 3.76 -16.03 3.47
C ASP A 53 2.62 -15.20 2.85
N LYS A 54 1.84 -14.49 3.68
CA LYS A 54 0.64 -13.74 3.25
C LYS A 54 0.80 -12.22 3.31
N SER A 55 1.88 -11.72 3.88
CA SER A 55 2.12 -10.29 4.05
C SER A 55 3.48 -9.89 3.51
N LEU A 56 3.57 -8.71 2.90
CA LEU A 56 4.79 -8.09 2.39
C LEU A 56 4.99 -6.78 3.15
N LEU A 57 5.94 -6.74 4.08
CA LEU A 57 6.31 -5.50 4.75
C LEU A 57 7.23 -4.69 3.83
N VAL A 58 6.84 -3.46 3.52
CA VAL A 58 7.51 -2.60 2.56
C VAL A 58 8.28 -1.48 3.27
N ASP A 59 9.61 -1.45 3.13
CA ASP A 59 10.43 -0.33 3.61
C ASP A 59 10.49 0.80 2.56
N VAL A 60 9.71 1.86 2.79
CA VAL A 60 9.62 3.03 1.89
C VAL A 60 10.98 3.69 1.67
N ARG A 61 11.87 3.61 2.66
CA ARG A 61 13.21 4.23 2.57
C ARG A 61 14.11 3.45 1.61
N GLY A 62 13.95 2.14 1.53
CA GLY A 62 14.69 1.28 0.61
C GLY A 62 14.26 1.49 -0.85
N ILE A 63 12.96 1.75 -1.08
CA ILE A 63 12.39 1.91 -2.43
C ILE A 63 13.01 3.09 -3.20
N GLY A 64 13.55 4.11 -2.52
CA GLY A 64 14.16 5.27 -3.17
C GLY A 64 15.56 5.03 -3.76
N HIS A 65 16.18 3.88 -3.52
CA HIS A 65 17.49 3.55 -4.08
C HIS A 65 17.32 2.69 -5.34
N ASP A 66 18.00 3.06 -6.42
CA ASP A 66 17.99 2.31 -7.68
C ASP A 66 18.57 0.91 -7.46
N TYR A 67 17.69 -0.11 -7.50
CA TYR A 67 18.09 -1.50 -7.51
C TYR A 67 18.41 -1.90 -8.95
N HIS A 68 19.66 -2.30 -9.19
CA HIS A 68 20.17 -2.68 -10.52
C HIS A 68 20.33 -4.19 -10.75
N ASP A 69 19.79 -5.04 -9.86
CA ASP A 69 19.89 -6.50 -10.02
C ASP A 69 18.55 -7.10 -10.49
N ASP A 70 18.46 -7.39 -11.79
CA ASP A 70 17.33 -8.07 -12.42
C ASP A 70 17.23 -9.57 -12.01
N ASP A 71 18.28 -10.13 -11.40
CA ASP A 71 18.37 -11.57 -11.06
C ASP A 71 18.00 -11.91 -9.60
N HIS A 72 17.73 -10.92 -8.76
CA HIS A 72 17.43 -11.14 -7.34
C HIS A 72 16.12 -10.45 -6.92
N PRO A 73 15.01 -11.20 -6.80
CA PRO A 73 13.71 -10.61 -6.52
C PRO A 73 13.73 -9.93 -5.15
N LEU A 74 13.18 -8.71 -5.09
CA LEU A 74 12.89 -7.96 -3.86
C LEU A 74 11.83 -8.71 -3.04
N THR A 75 12.28 -9.73 -2.31
CA THR A 75 11.52 -10.36 -1.25
C THR A 75 12.08 -9.86 0.09
N PRO A 76 11.25 -9.78 1.15
CA PRO A 76 11.73 -9.52 2.51
C PRO A 76 12.81 -10.51 3.00
N GLU A 77 12.99 -11.62 2.28
CA GLU A 77 13.95 -12.68 2.57
C GLU A 77 15.30 -12.46 1.87
N HIS A 78 15.41 -11.46 1.00
CA HIS A 78 16.68 -11.09 0.39
C HIS A 78 17.59 -10.43 1.44
N PRO A 79 18.83 -10.91 1.64
CA PRO A 79 19.75 -10.37 2.65
C PRO A 79 19.97 -8.85 2.52
N GLY A 80 19.96 -8.33 1.30
CA GLY A 80 20.10 -6.89 1.01
C GLY A 80 18.83 -6.05 1.15
N TYR A 81 17.65 -6.66 1.43
CA TYR A 81 16.38 -5.92 1.54
C TYR A 81 16.40 -4.90 2.68
N PHE A 82 17.10 -5.21 3.78
CA PHE A 82 17.25 -4.32 4.94
C PHE A 82 18.65 -3.68 5.04
N ASP A 83 19.67 -4.19 4.34
CA ASP A 83 21.08 -3.85 4.58
C ASP A 83 21.61 -2.66 3.75
N LEU A 84 20.86 -2.20 2.73
CA LEU A 84 21.40 -1.29 1.71
C LEU A 84 21.11 0.20 1.95
N ALA A 85 20.57 0.59 3.10
CA ALA A 85 20.48 2.00 3.51
C ALA A 85 21.86 2.60 3.91
N HIS A 86 22.99 1.96 3.57
CA HIS A 86 24.32 2.30 4.07
C HIS A 86 25.38 2.67 3.03
N THR A 87 25.12 2.66 1.72
CA THR A 87 26.17 2.96 0.73
C THR A 87 25.65 3.65 -0.53
N ASN A 88 25.66 4.99 -0.56
CA ASN A 88 26.22 5.85 -1.62
C ASN A 88 25.54 7.23 -1.71
N PRO A 89 26.20 8.33 -1.31
CA PRO A 89 25.71 9.70 -1.51
C PRO A 89 26.06 10.28 -2.90
N GLY A 90 26.10 9.46 -3.97
CA GLY A 90 26.77 9.84 -5.23
C GLY A 90 26.02 9.66 -6.55
N ALA A 91 24.76 9.21 -6.58
CA ALA A 91 24.06 8.99 -7.85
C ALA A 91 23.32 10.26 -8.33
N SER A 92 23.64 10.72 -9.55
CA SER A 92 23.00 11.86 -10.22
C SER A 92 21.59 11.50 -10.71
N PRO A 93 20.61 12.41 -10.59
CA PRO A 93 19.24 12.16 -11.05
C PRO A 93 19.10 12.45 -12.55
N SER A 94 18.88 11.42 -13.37
CA SER A 94 18.50 11.60 -14.78
C SER A 94 17.08 11.13 -15.09
N SER A 95 16.24 12.11 -15.42
CA SER A 95 15.10 12.08 -16.35
C SER A 95 13.93 11.10 -16.15
N SER A 96 13.00 11.43 -15.25
CA SER A 96 11.56 11.67 -15.51
C SER A 96 10.89 12.12 -14.19
N PRO A 97 9.72 12.78 -14.18
CA PRO A 97 9.07 13.22 -12.95
C PRO A 97 8.37 12.09 -12.16
N SER A 98 8.47 10.81 -12.58
CA SER A 98 8.14 9.73 -11.65
C SER A 98 9.21 9.75 -10.57
N THR A 99 8.80 9.97 -9.32
CA THR A 99 9.74 9.84 -8.21
C THR A 99 10.22 8.39 -8.21
N PRO A 100 11.53 8.09 -8.13
CA PRO A 100 12.06 6.72 -8.20
C PRO A 100 11.38 5.75 -7.21
N CYS A 101 10.79 6.31 -6.14
CA CYS A 101 9.94 5.60 -5.20
C CYS A 101 8.69 4.94 -5.83
N SER A 102 7.98 5.59 -6.76
CA SER A 102 6.75 5.02 -7.33
C SER A 102 7.02 3.85 -8.28
N ASP A 103 8.10 3.91 -9.03
CA ASP A 103 8.43 2.89 -10.04
C ASP A 103 8.96 1.62 -9.38
N ASN A 104 9.81 1.78 -8.36
CA ASN A 104 10.29 0.66 -7.56
C ASN A 104 9.16 0.02 -6.74
N LEU A 105 8.25 0.81 -6.16
CA LEU A 105 7.04 0.26 -5.54
C LEU A 105 6.18 -0.48 -6.56
N SER A 106 6.02 0.07 -7.76
CA SER A 106 5.26 -0.58 -8.84
C SER A 106 5.86 -1.94 -9.17
N ARG A 107 7.17 -2.02 -9.44
CA ARG A 107 7.87 -3.29 -9.70
C ARG A 107 7.68 -4.29 -8.56
N LEU A 108 7.83 -3.83 -7.32
CA LEU A 108 7.66 -4.65 -6.12
C LEU A 108 6.24 -5.25 -6.03
N LEU A 109 5.20 -4.44 -6.28
CA LEU A 109 3.80 -4.85 -6.17
C LEU A 109 3.33 -5.78 -7.29
N HIS A 110 3.92 -5.65 -8.50
CA HIS A 110 3.63 -6.49 -9.66
C HIS A 110 4.44 -7.80 -9.69
N HIS A 111 5.47 -7.91 -8.85
CA HIS A 111 6.31 -9.11 -8.81
C HIS A 111 5.48 -10.35 -8.47
N ARG A 112 5.63 -11.44 -9.24
CA ARG A 112 4.78 -12.64 -9.13
C ARG A 112 4.70 -13.24 -7.73
N HIS A 113 5.81 -13.23 -6.98
CA HIS A 113 5.85 -13.73 -5.60
C HIS A 113 5.16 -12.80 -4.59
N ASN A 114 4.99 -11.52 -4.93
CA ASN A 114 4.37 -10.52 -4.07
C ASN A 114 2.89 -10.30 -4.39
N LEU A 115 2.46 -10.63 -5.62
CA LEU A 115 1.06 -10.59 -6.05
C LEU A 115 0.06 -11.21 -5.05
N PRO A 116 0.29 -12.39 -4.46
CA PRO A 116 -0.67 -13.01 -3.54
C PRO A 116 -0.59 -12.48 -2.09
N ARG A 117 0.27 -11.50 -1.79
CA ARG A 117 0.51 -11.00 -0.42
C ARG A 117 -0.16 -9.65 -0.20
N ILE A 118 -0.65 -9.41 1.00
CA ILE A 118 -1.07 -8.08 1.46
C ILE A 118 0.19 -7.24 1.63
N ALA A 119 0.31 -6.14 0.90
CA ALA A 119 1.44 -5.23 1.04
C ALA A 119 1.17 -4.25 2.19
N ILE A 120 2.14 -4.04 3.07
CA ILE A 120 2.04 -3.18 4.24
C ILE A 120 3.13 -2.11 4.15
N LEU A 121 2.71 -0.86 4.02
CA LEU A 121 3.59 0.29 3.82
C LEU A 121 3.48 1.22 5.03
N ALA A 122 4.51 1.26 5.88
CA ALA A 122 4.56 2.19 7.01
C ALA A 122 5.39 3.41 6.66
N ALA A 123 4.78 4.58 6.51
CA ALA A 123 5.51 5.82 6.21
C ALA A 123 4.93 7.03 6.95
N HIS A 124 5.61 8.17 6.87
CA HIS A 124 5.06 9.45 7.32
C HIS A 124 4.87 10.36 6.11
N ALA A 125 3.62 10.72 5.82
CA ALA A 125 3.29 11.78 4.88
C ALA A 125 2.69 12.95 5.68
N PRO A 126 3.36 14.12 5.73
CA PRO A 126 2.79 15.30 6.36
C PRO A 126 1.66 15.88 5.48
N ASN A 127 0.77 16.68 6.06
CA ASN A 127 -0.29 17.35 5.29
C ASN A 127 0.21 18.59 4.53
N THR A 128 1.24 18.38 3.72
CA THR A 128 1.74 19.37 2.76
C THR A 128 1.32 18.94 1.35
N PRO A 129 1.37 19.84 0.34
CA PRO A 129 1.15 19.45 -1.04
C PRO A 129 2.01 18.25 -1.47
N ALA A 130 3.31 18.26 -1.12
CA ALA A 130 4.23 17.16 -1.43
C ALA A 130 3.87 15.85 -0.71
N GLY A 131 3.43 15.92 0.55
CA GLY A 131 2.98 14.73 1.28
C GLY A 131 1.71 14.12 0.67
N ARG A 132 0.73 14.96 0.29
CA ARG A 132 -0.47 14.52 -0.44
C ARG A 132 -0.13 13.90 -1.79
N GLU A 133 0.79 14.50 -2.54
CA GLU A 133 1.26 13.97 -3.82
C GLU A 133 1.94 12.61 -3.66
N THR A 134 2.74 12.43 -2.61
CA THR A 134 3.37 11.14 -2.28
C THR A 134 2.33 10.06 -2.01
N VAL A 135 1.30 10.35 -1.20
CA VAL A 135 0.22 9.40 -0.92
C VAL A 135 -0.55 9.05 -2.19
N ARG A 136 -0.90 10.05 -3.02
CA ARG A 136 -1.55 9.82 -4.31
C ARG A 136 -0.71 8.96 -5.25
N ALA A 137 0.62 9.12 -5.22
CA ALA A 137 1.51 8.27 -5.99
C ALA A 137 1.46 6.81 -5.51
N PHE A 138 1.40 6.55 -4.20
CA PHE A 138 1.21 5.20 -3.67
C PHE A 138 -0.15 4.61 -4.03
N GLU A 139 -1.21 5.39 -3.88
CA GLU A 139 -2.57 5.00 -4.27
C GLU A 139 -2.65 4.65 -5.75
N ALA A 140 -2.16 5.53 -6.63
CA ALA A 140 -2.11 5.28 -8.07
C ALA A 140 -1.27 4.04 -8.41
N THR A 141 -0.20 3.78 -7.65
CA THR A 141 0.64 2.59 -7.85
C THR A 141 -0.06 1.31 -7.41
N ALA A 142 -0.81 1.33 -6.30
CA ALA A 142 -1.67 0.23 -5.89
C ALA A 142 -2.76 -0.05 -6.92
N ALA A 143 -3.41 1.00 -7.42
CA ALA A 143 -4.46 0.90 -8.44
C ALA A 143 -3.92 0.27 -9.74
N ARG A 144 -2.74 0.69 -10.22
CA ARG A 144 -2.08 0.06 -11.39
C ARG A 144 -1.78 -1.42 -11.17
N ALA A 145 -1.43 -1.81 -9.94
CA ALA A 145 -1.24 -3.21 -9.56
C ALA A 145 -2.56 -3.99 -9.34
N GLY A 146 -3.72 -3.37 -9.57
CA GLY A 146 -5.04 -3.97 -9.33
C GLY A 146 -5.35 -4.18 -7.85
N ARG A 147 -4.65 -3.48 -6.95
CA ARG A 147 -4.79 -3.63 -5.49
C ARG A 147 -5.66 -2.52 -4.93
N LEU A 148 -6.49 -2.87 -3.95
CA LEU A 148 -7.20 -1.89 -3.13
C LEU A 148 -6.19 -1.13 -2.26
N PHE A 149 -6.24 0.20 -2.28
CA PHE A 149 -5.45 1.04 -1.39
C PHE A 149 -6.23 1.25 -0.09
N ILE A 150 -5.66 0.85 1.05
CA ILE A 150 -6.28 1.00 2.38
C ILE A 150 -5.38 1.87 3.25
N PRO A 151 -5.59 3.19 3.26
CA PRO A 151 -4.89 4.09 4.15
C PRO A 151 -5.41 4.00 5.59
N VAL A 152 -4.47 4.07 6.52
CA VAL A 152 -4.67 3.95 7.97
C VAL A 152 -3.91 5.08 8.65
N ALA A 153 -4.59 5.92 9.40
CA ALA A 153 -3.96 6.99 10.17
C ALA A 153 -3.86 6.60 11.64
N LEU A 154 -2.62 6.44 12.14
CA LEU A 154 -2.38 6.27 13.57
C LEU A 154 -2.34 7.64 14.26
N THR A 155 -3.13 7.75 15.32
CA THR A 155 -3.19 8.94 16.17
C THR A 155 -2.83 8.56 17.60
N CYS A 156 -2.21 9.47 18.34
CA CYS A 156 -2.03 9.32 19.77
C CYS A 156 -2.06 10.69 20.44
N GLU A 157 -2.39 10.72 21.73
CA GLU A 157 -2.34 11.95 22.52
C GLU A 157 -0.92 12.53 22.56
N PRO A 158 -0.77 13.87 22.65
CA PRO A 158 0.55 14.51 22.61
C PRO A 158 1.44 14.10 23.78
N ALA A 159 0.87 13.91 24.97
CA ALA A 159 1.61 13.45 26.14
C ALA A 159 2.22 12.05 25.91
N GLU A 160 1.44 11.14 25.35
CA GLU A 160 1.88 9.79 25.01
C GLU A 160 2.90 9.81 23.87
N HIS A 161 2.68 10.66 22.86
CA HIS A 161 3.62 10.86 21.76
C HIS A 161 5.00 11.27 22.29
N MET A 162 5.05 12.28 23.17
CA MET A 162 6.29 12.73 23.80
C MET A 162 6.93 11.63 24.66
N ARG A 163 6.12 10.88 25.42
CA ARG A 163 6.63 9.74 26.21
C ARG A 163 7.31 8.71 25.31
N ARG A 164 6.69 8.34 24.19
CA ARG A 164 7.26 7.40 23.20
C ARG A 164 8.50 7.96 22.51
N ALA A 165 8.46 9.24 22.12
CA ALA A 165 9.58 9.95 21.50
C ALA A 165 10.83 9.93 22.40
N ASN A 166 10.62 10.11 23.70
CA ASN A 166 11.70 10.14 24.70
C ASN A 166 12.06 8.76 25.29
N SER A 167 11.35 7.69 24.92
CA SER A 167 11.61 6.35 25.48
C SER A 167 13.01 5.83 25.13
N LEU A 168 13.63 5.10 26.06
CA LEU A 168 14.93 4.44 25.82
C LEU A 168 14.89 3.50 24.62
N GLN A 169 13.76 2.81 24.41
CA GLN A 169 13.56 1.97 23.24
C GLN A 169 13.76 2.72 21.92
N ARG A 170 13.33 4.00 21.84
CA ARG A 170 13.64 4.85 20.67
C ARG A 170 15.08 5.33 20.67
N GLN A 171 15.62 5.71 21.81
CA GLN A 171 16.99 6.21 21.90
C GLN A 171 18.03 5.16 21.50
N CYS A 172 17.75 3.89 21.79
CA CYS A 172 18.63 2.76 21.50
C CYS A 172 18.30 2.06 20.17
N SER A 173 17.21 2.43 19.48
CA SER A 173 16.88 1.79 18.20
C SER A 173 17.78 2.31 17.09
N HIS A 174 18.58 1.41 16.49
CA HIS A 174 19.39 1.67 15.30
C HIS A 174 18.58 2.14 14.07
N LYS A 175 17.25 2.00 14.10
CA LYS A 175 16.33 2.54 13.08
C LYS A 175 16.23 4.08 13.11
N THR A 176 16.88 4.75 14.07
CA THR A 176 16.85 6.21 14.29
C THR A 176 18.12 6.88 13.75
N ARG A 177 18.32 6.93 12.42
CA ARG A 177 19.50 7.63 11.85
C ARG A 177 19.24 9.08 11.39
N THR A 178 17.98 9.51 11.29
CA THR A 178 17.63 10.92 11.08
C THR A 178 17.09 11.52 12.36
N ARG A 179 17.99 11.74 13.32
CA ARG A 179 17.80 12.87 14.24
C ARG A 179 17.97 14.12 13.38
N PRO A 180 16.94 14.96 13.15
CA PRO A 180 17.20 16.27 12.60
C PRO A 180 18.21 16.95 13.54
N ALA A 181 19.32 17.43 12.97
CA ALA A 181 20.24 18.28 13.70
C ALA A 181 19.41 19.34 14.43
N ALA A 182 19.75 19.64 15.67
CA ALA A 182 18.93 20.46 16.58
C ALA A 182 18.55 21.86 16.04
N ALA A 183 19.06 22.25 14.87
CA ALA A 183 18.80 23.50 14.17
C ALA A 183 17.75 23.43 13.04
N ALA A 184 17.28 22.25 12.61
CA ALA A 184 16.38 22.12 11.44
C ALA A 184 14.93 21.74 11.77
N VAL A 185 14.61 21.45 13.04
CA VAL A 185 13.21 21.36 13.48
C VAL A 185 12.73 22.78 13.69
N GLY A 186 12.14 23.35 12.64
CA GLY A 186 11.37 24.58 12.77
C GLY A 186 10.42 24.47 13.96
N THR A 187 10.32 25.55 14.72
CA THR A 187 9.54 25.71 15.96
C THR A 187 8.07 25.27 15.84
N THR A 188 7.59 25.00 14.63
CA THR A 188 6.25 24.54 14.27
C THR A 188 5.97 23.05 14.50
N GLU A 189 6.98 22.16 14.51
CA GLU A 189 6.73 20.71 14.65
C GLU A 189 6.70 20.22 16.11
N ARG A 190 7.32 20.95 17.03
CA ARG A 190 7.36 20.57 18.46
C ARG A 190 6.02 20.74 19.20
N THR A 191 5.02 21.36 18.57
CA THR A 191 3.74 21.71 19.19
C THR A 191 2.54 21.48 18.27
N ALA A 192 2.65 20.57 17.29
CA ALA A 192 1.47 20.16 16.53
C ALA A 192 0.50 19.42 17.48
N SER A 193 -0.53 20.15 17.93
CA SER A 193 -1.61 19.61 18.78
C SER A 193 -2.20 18.35 18.15
N ALA A 194 -2.67 17.38 18.94
CA ALA A 194 -3.43 16.22 18.45
C ALA A 194 -4.61 16.62 17.53
N LYS A 195 -5.15 17.84 17.70
CA LYS A 195 -6.15 18.44 16.79
C LYS A 195 -5.61 18.57 15.35
N THR A 196 -4.36 18.97 15.20
CA THR A 196 -3.67 19.05 13.90
C THR A 196 -3.52 17.66 13.30
N VAL A 197 -3.21 16.62 14.09
CA VAL A 197 -3.02 15.25 13.58
C VAL A 197 -4.30 14.67 12.98
N ARG A 198 -5.42 14.80 13.69
CA ARG A 198 -6.73 14.36 13.19
C ARG A 198 -7.14 15.15 11.96
N GLN A 199 -6.94 16.47 11.96
CA GLN A 199 -7.21 17.32 10.79
C GLN A 199 -6.31 17.00 9.59
N GLN A 200 -5.04 16.65 9.83
CA GLN A 200 -4.10 16.25 8.80
C GLN A 200 -4.47 14.90 8.19
N ALA A 201 -4.82 13.92 9.02
CA ALA A 201 -5.34 12.64 8.56
C ALA A 201 -6.60 12.86 7.72
N LEU A 202 -7.62 13.53 8.26
CA LEU A 202 -8.86 13.84 7.54
C LEU A 202 -8.61 14.61 6.22
N ALA A 203 -7.61 15.48 6.16
CA ALA A 203 -7.28 16.22 4.93
C ALA A 203 -6.51 15.39 3.89
N LEU A 204 -5.77 14.36 4.33
CA LEU A 204 -5.05 13.44 3.45
C LEU A 204 -5.94 12.30 2.93
N PHE A 205 -6.94 11.94 3.74
CA PHE A 205 -7.59 10.62 3.71
C PHE A 205 -9.13 10.70 3.79
N GLY A 206 -9.72 11.85 4.14
CA GLY A 206 -11.16 11.94 4.40
C GLY A 206 -11.58 11.18 5.66
N ASP A 207 -12.79 10.60 5.68
CA ASP A 207 -13.36 9.79 6.79
C ASP A 207 -12.71 8.39 6.95
N GLU A 208 -11.47 8.22 6.50
CA GLU A 208 -10.73 6.96 6.48
C GLU A 208 -10.32 6.46 7.88
N LEU A 209 -9.84 5.21 7.92
CA LEU A 209 -9.56 4.44 9.13
C LEU A 209 -8.55 5.16 10.06
N MET A 210 -9.08 5.82 11.08
CA MET A 210 -8.29 6.38 12.17
C MET A 210 -8.19 5.39 13.33
N VAL A 211 -6.97 5.04 13.72
CA VAL A 211 -6.71 4.18 14.87
C VAL A 211 -6.04 4.99 15.96
N ASP A 212 -6.75 5.20 17.07
CA ASP A 212 -6.17 5.76 18.29
C ASP A 212 -5.30 4.70 18.99
N VAL A 213 -4.01 4.99 19.08
CA VAL A 213 -3.00 4.14 19.72
C VAL A 213 -2.46 4.72 21.01
N THR A 214 -3.16 5.69 21.63
CA THR A 214 -2.75 6.31 22.89
C THR A 214 -2.54 5.26 23.98
N ASN A 215 -3.55 4.44 24.23
CA ASN A 215 -3.51 3.38 25.23
C ASN A 215 -3.49 1.97 24.64
N ALA A 216 -3.50 1.86 23.31
CA ALA A 216 -3.47 0.58 22.63
C ALA A 216 -2.01 0.13 22.36
N SER A 217 -1.78 -1.16 22.54
CA SER A 217 -0.57 -1.83 22.08
C SER A 217 -0.54 -1.91 20.54
N ALA A 218 0.65 -2.14 19.99
CA ALA A 218 0.81 -2.34 18.53
C ALA A 218 -0.01 -3.53 18.02
N PHE A 219 -0.14 -4.58 18.84
CA PHE A 219 -0.93 -5.77 18.54
C PHE A 219 -2.43 -5.48 18.45
N GLU A 220 -2.98 -4.75 19.44
CA GLU A 220 -4.40 -4.35 19.41
C GLU A 220 -4.72 -3.44 18.22
N ALA A 221 -3.82 -2.50 17.91
CA ALA A 221 -3.96 -1.65 16.72
C ALA A 221 -3.93 -2.48 15.43
N ALA A 222 -3.02 -3.46 15.33
CA ALA A 222 -2.94 -4.35 14.18
C ALA A 222 -4.20 -5.22 14.02
N LEU A 223 -4.77 -5.74 15.12
CA LEU A 223 -6.03 -6.49 15.08
C LEU A 223 -7.19 -5.63 14.54
N LYS A 224 -7.33 -4.39 15.01
CA LYS A 224 -8.33 -3.45 14.47
C LYS A 224 -8.16 -3.23 12.97
N ILE A 225 -6.92 -3.10 12.51
CA ILE A 225 -6.63 -2.96 11.07
C ILE A 225 -7.03 -4.23 10.31
N VAL A 226 -6.74 -5.43 10.83
CA VAL A 226 -7.14 -6.71 10.19
C VAL A 226 -8.66 -6.79 10.00
N GLU A 227 -9.44 -6.43 11.02
CA GLU A 227 -10.91 -6.46 10.96
C GLU A 227 -11.46 -5.53 9.87
N VAL A 228 -10.92 -4.33 9.77
CA VAL A 228 -11.34 -3.36 8.75
C VAL A 228 -10.90 -3.79 7.36
N VAL A 229 -9.66 -4.27 7.20
CA VAL A 229 -9.15 -4.78 5.92
C VAL A 229 -10.03 -5.92 5.41
N LYS A 230 -10.42 -6.86 6.27
CA LYS A 230 -11.33 -7.96 5.89
C LYS A 230 -12.68 -7.42 5.39
N THR A 231 -13.26 -6.46 6.11
CA THR A 231 -14.55 -5.87 5.74
C THR A 231 -14.47 -5.17 4.39
N LEU A 232 -13.47 -4.31 4.18
CA LEU A 232 -13.29 -3.57 2.93
C LEU A 232 -12.99 -4.48 1.73
N VAL A 233 -12.25 -5.57 1.94
CA VAL A 233 -11.98 -6.56 0.87
C VAL A 233 -13.29 -7.26 0.46
N VAL A 234 -14.10 -7.69 1.44
CA VAL A 234 -15.41 -8.31 1.14
C VAL A 234 -16.32 -7.34 0.40
N GLU A 235 -16.42 -6.09 0.83
CA GLU A 235 -17.22 -5.06 0.15
C GLU A 235 -16.76 -4.83 -1.30
N ARG A 236 -15.45 -4.75 -1.53
CA ARG A 236 -14.89 -4.63 -2.87
C ARG A 236 -15.23 -5.84 -3.75
N ASP A 237 -15.06 -7.05 -3.23
CA ASP A 237 -15.32 -8.28 -3.98
C ASP A 237 -16.80 -8.36 -4.37
N VAL A 238 -17.70 -7.98 -3.47
CA VAL A 238 -19.14 -7.85 -3.74
C VAL A 238 -19.42 -6.81 -4.84
N GLN A 239 -18.81 -5.62 -4.78
CA GLN A 239 -18.97 -4.59 -5.80
C GLN A 239 -18.48 -5.05 -7.19
N LEU A 240 -17.34 -5.74 -7.24
CA LEU A 240 -16.80 -6.30 -8.48
C LEU A 240 -17.76 -7.33 -9.08
N CYS A 241 -18.37 -8.18 -8.26
CA CYS A 241 -19.36 -9.16 -8.72
C CYS A 241 -20.60 -8.48 -9.33
N TYR A 242 -21.11 -7.40 -8.72
CA TYR A 242 -22.26 -6.67 -9.26
C TYR A 242 -21.93 -5.92 -10.56
N SER A 243 -20.74 -5.32 -10.65
CA SER A 243 -20.34 -4.55 -11.84
C SER A 243 -20.17 -5.42 -13.09
N ALA A 244 -19.78 -6.69 -12.95
CA ALA A 244 -19.61 -7.62 -14.06
C ALA A 244 -20.94 -8.08 -14.69
N VAL A 245 -22.06 -7.94 -13.98
CA VAL A 245 -23.40 -8.37 -14.44
C VAL A 245 -24.13 -7.24 -15.19
N ALA A 246 -23.70 -5.99 -15.02
CA ALA A 246 -24.38 -4.80 -15.57
C ALA A 246 -23.88 -4.37 -16.96
N THR A 247 -23.34 -5.28 -17.78
CA THR A 247 -23.15 -4.96 -19.20
C THR A 247 -24.54 -4.73 -19.82
N PRO A 248 -24.80 -3.55 -20.43
CA PRO A 248 -26.03 -3.36 -21.16
C PRO A 248 -26.00 -4.40 -22.28
N VAL A 249 -26.97 -5.31 -22.26
CA VAL A 249 -27.30 -6.05 -23.48
C VAL A 249 -27.73 -4.96 -24.46
N ASP A 250 -26.87 -4.63 -25.42
CA ASP A 250 -27.27 -3.92 -26.63
C ASP A 250 -28.34 -4.77 -27.27
N ILE A 251 -29.60 -4.53 -26.89
CA ILE A 251 -30.76 -5.01 -27.62
C ILE A 251 -30.75 -4.15 -28.88
N GLU A 252 -29.95 -4.57 -29.85
CA GLU A 252 -30.05 -4.20 -31.25
C GLU A 252 -31.36 -4.81 -31.79
N GLY A 253 -32.46 -4.27 -31.27
CA GLY A 253 -33.82 -4.58 -31.67
C GLY A 253 -34.20 -3.65 -32.81
N ASP A 254 -33.88 -4.11 -34.01
CA ASP A 254 -34.34 -3.63 -35.31
C ASP A 254 -35.89 -3.43 -35.32
N MET A 255 -36.38 -2.30 -34.80
CA MET A 255 -37.80 -1.93 -34.86
C MET A 255 -38.12 -1.34 -36.24
N LYS A 256 -38.29 -2.25 -37.18
CA LYS A 256 -38.80 -2.02 -38.53
C LYS A 256 -40.29 -1.68 -38.48
N TRP A 257 -40.63 -0.40 -38.27
CA TRP A 257 -42.00 0.08 -38.42
C TRP A 257 -42.40 0.10 -39.90
N LYS A 258 -42.88 -1.04 -40.42
CA LYS A 258 -43.79 -1.05 -41.57
C LYS A 258 -45.18 -0.69 -41.06
N GLN A 259 -45.61 0.56 -41.26
CA GLN A 259 -47.04 0.86 -41.29
C GLN A 259 -47.53 0.82 -42.73
N LEU A 260 -48.43 -0.14 -42.94
CA LEU A 260 -49.27 -0.34 -44.10
C LEU A 260 -50.17 0.87 -44.31
N GLY A 261 -50.31 1.26 -45.58
CA GLY A 261 -51.28 2.26 -46.00
C GLY A 261 -52.71 1.82 -45.70
N VAL A 262 -53.52 2.81 -45.34
CA VAL A 262 -54.98 2.74 -45.44
C VAL A 262 -55.43 4.02 -46.14
N ARG A 263 -55.88 3.80 -47.38
CA ARG A 263 -56.79 4.57 -48.25
C ARG A 263 -56.86 6.09 -48.11
#